data_AF-A0A5D6XHN3-F1
#
_entry.id   AF-A0A5D6XHN3-F1
#
_cell.length_a   1.000
_cell.length_b   1.000
_cell.length_c   1.000
_cell.angle_alpha   90.00
_cell.angle_beta   90.00
_cell.angle_gamma   90.00
#
_symmetry.space_group_name_H-M   'P 1'
#
loop_
_entity.id
_entity.type
_entity.pdbx_description
1 polymer ?
#
loop_
_entity_poly.entity_id
_entity_poly.type
_entity_poly.pdbx_seq_one_letter_code
_entity_poly.pdbx_strand_id
1 'polypeptide(L)' 'MRSILLSTRRFDSGYGERSTGIRRPFKRWIEQMSVDFGLSTDDYFGVMTDAGSDVKWTMMKGMVLQ' A
#
# COMPACT_ATOMS: atom_id res chain seq x y z
N MET A 1 -20.88 4.56 -11.78
CA MET A 1 -19.67 4.39 -10.94
C MET A 1 -18.70 5.52 -11.27
N ARG A 2 -18.13 6.19 -10.27
CA ARG A 2 -17.05 7.16 -10.46
C ARG A 2 -15.85 6.65 -9.67
N SER A 3 -14.71 6.49 -10.34
CA SER A 3 -13.44 6.13 -9.70
C SER A 3 -12.51 7.34 -9.71
N ILE A 4 -11.66 7.43 -8.70
CA ILE A 4 -10.65 8.49 -8.56
C ILE A 4 -9.32 7.80 -8.26
N LEU A 5 -8.27 8.23 -8.94
CA LEU A 5 -6.90 7.82 -8.66
C LEU A 5 -6.34 8.69 -7.53
N LEU A 6 -6.12 8.11 -6.35
CA LEU A 6 -5.61 8.85 -5.19
C LEU A 6 -4.09 9.10 -5.30
N SER A 7 -3.31 8.12 -5.74
CA SER A 7 -1.86 8.27 -5.84
C SER A 7 -1.24 7.31 -6.84
N THR A 8 -0.07 7.69 -7.36
CA THR A 8 0.84 6.79 -8.08
C THR A 8 2.24 7.00 -7.53
N ARG A 9 2.99 5.92 -7.32
CA ARG A 9 4.39 6.01 -6.89
C ARG A 9 5.24 5.12 -7.77
N ARG A 10 6.27 5.71 -8.36
CA ARG A 10 7.34 4.93 -8.98
C ARG A 10 8.14 4.24 -7.88
N PHE A 11 8.08 2.91 -7.87
CA PHE A 11 8.82 2.08 -6.92
C PHE A 11 10.18 1.73 -7.53
N ASP A 12 11.13 2.67 -7.44
CA ASP A 12 12.52 2.41 -7.84
C ASP A 12 13.27 1.82 -6.64
N SER A 13 13.17 0.51 -6.48
CA SER A 13 13.89 -0.19 -5.41
C SER A 13 15.39 -0.14 -5.73
N GLY A 14 16.11 0.77 -5.07
CA GLY A 14 17.56 0.75 -5.04
C GLY A 14 18.04 -0.63 -4.59
N TYR A 15 19.17 -1.11 -5.13
CA TYR A 15 19.65 -2.49 -4.98
C TYR A 15 19.61 -3.05 -3.54
N GLY A 16 19.77 -2.19 -2.52
CA GLY A 16 19.68 -2.55 -1.10
C GLY A 16 18.27 -2.86 -0.57
N GLU A 17 17.22 -2.18 -1.04
CA GLU A 17 15.83 -2.45 -0.61
C GLU A 17 15.28 -3.74 -1.22
N ARG A 18 15.78 -4.14 -2.40
CA ARG A 18 15.41 -5.45 -2.99
C ARG A 18 15.80 -6.64 -2.11
N SER A 19 16.87 -6.50 -1.32
CA SER A 19 17.35 -7.56 -0.42
C SER A 19 16.47 -7.76 0.82
N THR A 20 15.72 -6.73 1.25
CA THR A 20 14.90 -6.75 2.46
C THR A 20 13.39 -6.77 2.18
N GLY A 21 13.00 -6.72 0.91
CA GLY A 21 11.61 -6.77 0.45
C GLY A 21 10.92 -5.41 0.45
N ILE A 22 9.74 -5.33 -0.17
CA ILE A 22 9.04 -4.05 -0.39
C ILE A 22 8.03 -3.69 0.70
N ARG A 23 7.80 -4.58 1.68
CA ARG A 23 6.72 -4.45 2.68
C ARG A 23 6.74 -3.12 3.43
N ARG A 24 7.90 -2.75 3.99
CA ARG A 24 8.06 -1.52 4.78
C ARG A 24 7.87 -0.25 3.94
N PRO A 25 8.58 -0.05 2.80
CA PRO A 25 8.38 1.14 1.99
C PRO A 25 6.97 1.21 1.39
N PHE A 26 6.37 0.04 1.07
CA PHE A 26 5.02 -0.03 0.54
C PHE A 26 3.97 0.35 1.60
N LYS A 27 4.06 -0.23 2.80
CA LYS A 27 3.19 0.14 3.93
C LYS A 27 3.25 1.64 4.23
N ARG A 28 4.47 2.18 4.39
CA ARG A 28 4.68 3.61 4.67
C ARG A 28 4.08 4.50 3.60
N TRP A 29 4.18 4.09 2.33
CA TRP A 29 3.58 4.85 1.24
C TRP A 29 2.05 4.92 1.34
N ILE A 30 1.39 3.79 1.61
CA ILE A 30 -0.07 3.78 1.75
C ILE A 30 -0.48 4.63 2.96
N GLU A 31 0.16 4.46 4.11
CA GLU A 31 -0.16 5.25 5.31
C GLU A 31 0.00 6.76 5.06
N GLN A 32 1.08 7.18 4.40
CA GLN A 32 1.29 8.58 4.04
C GLN A 32 0.21 9.09 3.09
N MET A 33 -0.11 8.31 2.04
CA MET A 33 -1.19 8.64 1.13
C MET A 33 -2.53 8.77 1.86
N SER A 34 -2.86 7.84 2.78
CA SER A 34 -4.09 7.92 3.57
C SER A 34 -4.16 9.23 4.34
N VAL A 35 -3.08 9.58 5.05
CA VAL A 35 -2.99 10.85 5.81
C VAL A 35 -3.15 12.08 4.91
N ASP A 36 -2.51 12.09 3.73
CA ASP A 36 -2.58 13.22 2.79
C ASP A 36 -4.01 13.48 2.29
N PHE A 37 -4.84 12.43 2.23
CA PHE A 37 -6.26 12.53 1.85
C PHE A 37 -7.22 12.54 3.05
N GLY A 38 -6.71 12.56 4.29
CA GLY A 38 -7.53 12.50 5.50
C GLY A 38 -8.28 11.18 5.68
N LEU A 39 -7.79 10.10 5.06
CA LEU A 39 -8.35 8.76 5.13
C LEU A 39 -7.71 7.96 6.27
N SER A 40 -8.52 7.11 6.89
CA SER A 40 -8.12 6.12 7.89
C SER A 40 -8.21 4.71 7.31
N THR A 41 -7.71 3.71 8.04
CA THR A 41 -7.85 2.30 7.66
C THR A 41 -9.32 1.87 7.55
N ASP A 42 -10.23 2.51 8.30
CA ASP A 42 -11.65 2.21 8.34
C ASP A 42 -12.40 2.69 7.09
N ASP A 43 -11.77 3.57 6.28
CA ASP A 43 -12.33 4.07 5.03
C ASP A 43 -12.07 3.13 3.83
N TYR A 44 -11.27 2.08 4.05
CA TYR A 44 -10.93 1.11 3.00
C TYR A 44 -11.88 -0.08 3.02
N PHE A 45 -12.60 -0.27 1.92
CA PHE A 45 -13.51 -1.41 1.72
C PHE A 45 -13.16 -2.15 0.43
N GLY A 46 -13.10 -3.49 0.49
CA GLY A 46 -12.94 -4.33 -0.70
C GLY A 46 -11.61 -4.11 -1.45
N VAL A 47 -10.52 -3.87 -0.72
CA VAL A 47 -9.20 -3.62 -1.31
C VAL A 47 -8.74 -4.84 -2.11
N MET A 48 -8.46 -4.65 -3.40
CA MET A 48 -7.91 -5.67 -4.28
C MET A 48 -6.48 -5.34 -4.66
N THR A 49 -5.63 -6.37 -4.72
CA THR A 49 -4.22 -6.26 -5.13
C THR A 49 -3.87 -7.36 -6.13
N ASP A 50 -3.04 -7.01 -7.10
CA ASP A 50 -2.42 -7.92 -8.05
C ASP A 50 -1.31 -8.76 -7.37
N ALA A 51 -1.73 -9.80 -6.66
CA ALA A 51 -1.01 -11.04 -6.33
C ALA A 51 0.39 -11.01 -5.66
N GLY A 52 1.15 -9.91 -5.62
CA GLY A 52 2.48 -9.85 -5.03
C GLY A 52 2.46 -10.26 -3.55
N SER A 53 3.31 -11.21 -3.17
CA SER A 53 3.33 -11.79 -1.81
C SER A 53 3.50 -10.74 -0.71
N ASP A 54 4.39 -9.77 -0.94
CA ASP A 54 4.65 -8.67 0.00
C ASP A 54 3.48 -7.67 0.10
N VAL A 55 2.81 -7.41 -1.02
CA VAL A 55 1.64 -6.52 -1.07
C VAL A 55 0.46 -7.17 -0.34
N LYS A 56 0.17 -8.43 -0.65
CA LYS A 56 -0.84 -9.25 0.06
C LYS A 56 -0.59 -9.29 1.56
N TRP A 57 0.65 -9.53 1.97
CA TRP A 57 1.01 -9.55 3.38
C TRP A 57 0.76 -8.17 4.03
N THR A 58 1.15 -7.09 3.35
CA THR A 58 0.97 -5.72 3.87
C THR A 58 -0.51 -5.39 4.08
N MET A 59 -1.38 -5.78 3.14
CA MET A 59 -2.82 -5.57 3.27
C MET A 59 -3.42 -6.37 4.43
N MET A 60 -3.12 -7.67 4.53
CA MET A 60 -3.74 -8.55 5.52
C MET A 60 -3.16 -8.43 6.93
N LYS A 61 -1.85 -8.21 7.05
CA LYS A 61 -1.11 -8.25 8.33
C LYS A 61 -0.46 -6.92 8.69
N GLY A 62 -0.09 -6.12 7.69
CA GLY A 62 0.56 -4.83 7.90
C GLY A 62 -0.41 -3.70 8.23
N MET A 63 -1.60 -3.71 7.63
CA MET A 63 -2.61 -2.65 7.74
C MET A 63 -4.01 -3.15 8.12
N VAL A 64 -4.24 -4.48 8.12
CA VAL A 64 -5.51 -5.11 8.52
C VAL A 64 -6.70 -4.54 7.74
N LEU A 65 -6.55 -4.41 6.42
CA LEU A 65 -7.55 -3.81 5.53
C LEU A 65 -8.53 -4.86 4.96
N GLN A 66 -8.91 -5.85 5.78
CA GLN A 66 -9.69 -7.01 5.35
C GLN A 66 -11.12 -6.97 5.89
#